data_AF-A0A821ERS2-F1
#
_entry.id   AF-A0A821ERS2-F1
#
_cell.length_a   1.000
_cell.length_b   1.000
_cell.length_c   1.000
_cell.angle_alpha   90.00
_cell.angle_beta   90.00
_cell.angle_gamma   90.00
#
_symmetry.space_group_name_H-M   'P 1'
#
loop_
_entity.id
_entity.type
_entity.pdbx_description
1 polymer ?
#
loop_
_entity_poly.entity_id
_entity_poly.type
_entity_poly.pdbx_seq_one_letter_code
_entity_poly.pdbx_strand_id
1 'polypeptide(L)'
;CIKDSIYIRLYNSDDALYANVNSKQVKRILYMEDSDWINVSDYTHDGVNNFNFLCWNGANTYTWGFQIRKNGNIVFNDTAGEVRVIGANNEDASKTNQYVYNKTVAVNVMKCSPKPQG
;
A
#
# COMPACT_ATOMS: atom_id res chain seq x y z
N CYS A 1 -9.59 15.36 -20.69
CA CYS A 1 -9.18 15.58 -19.30
C CYS A 1 -7.79 15.04 -19.07
N ILE A 2 -7.07 15.59 -18.09
CA ILE A 2 -5.90 14.92 -17.51
C ILE A 2 -6.46 14.03 -16.40
N LYS A 3 -6.16 12.73 -16.46
CA LYS A 3 -6.54 11.74 -15.44
C LYS A 3 -5.31 11.51 -14.56
N ASP A 4 -5.51 11.56 -13.25
CA ASP A 4 -4.48 11.17 -12.30
C ASP A 4 -4.11 9.69 -12.50
N SER A 5 -2.82 9.42 -12.57
CA SER A 5 -2.27 8.06 -12.58
C SER A 5 -1.91 7.67 -11.16
N ILE A 6 -2.48 6.55 -10.69
CA ILE A 6 -2.27 6.04 -9.34
C ILE A 6 -1.65 4.66 -9.40
N TYR A 7 -0.52 4.51 -8.71
CA TYR A 7 0.17 3.25 -8.54
C TYR A 7 0.37 2.97 -7.04
N ILE A 8 0.44 1.70 -6.70
CA ILE A 8 0.84 1.24 -5.37
C ILE A 8 1.99 0.26 -5.47
N ARG A 9 2.73 0.10 -4.38
CA ARG A 9 3.72 -0.96 -4.20
C ARG A 9 3.60 -1.53 -2.80
N LEU A 10 3.62 -2.85 -2.71
CA LEU A 10 3.78 -3.63 -1.49
C LEU A 10 5.13 -4.31 -1.62
N TYR A 11 5.97 -4.21 -0.62
CA TYR A 11 7.32 -4.77 -0.60
C TYR A 11 7.74 -5.04 0.84
N ASN A 12 8.93 -5.60 1.06
CA ASN A 12 9.45 -5.86 2.41
C ASN A 12 8.44 -6.67 3.25
N SER A 13 7.92 -7.76 2.67
CA SER A 13 6.80 -8.52 3.25
C SER A 13 7.27 -9.65 4.13
N ASP A 14 6.82 -9.63 5.38
CA ASP A 14 6.89 -10.76 6.32
C ASP A 14 5.70 -10.67 7.30
N ASP A 15 4.64 -11.47 7.22
CA ASP A 15 4.44 -12.61 6.32
C ASP A 15 3.64 -12.26 5.05
N ALA A 16 2.53 -11.53 5.20
CA ALA A 16 1.63 -11.23 4.09
C ALA A 16 1.13 -9.79 4.14
N LEU A 17 1.23 -9.10 3.01
CA LEU A 17 0.73 -7.74 2.85
C LEU A 17 -0.48 -7.70 1.92
N TYR A 18 -1.43 -6.81 2.23
CA TYR A 18 -2.66 -6.63 1.48
C TYR A 18 -2.89 -5.15 1.19
N ALA A 19 -3.44 -4.86 0.01
CA ALA A 19 -3.87 -3.52 -0.37
C ALA A 19 -5.30 -3.55 -0.90
N ASN A 20 -6.11 -2.66 -0.37
CA ASN A 20 -7.48 -2.42 -0.77
C ASN A 20 -7.64 -0.98 -1.27
N VAL A 21 -8.42 -0.77 -2.32
CA VAL A 21 -8.84 0.56 -2.79
C VAL A 21 -10.36 0.59 -2.75
N ASN A 22 -10.93 1.51 -1.98
CA ASN A 22 -12.38 1.65 -1.79
C ASN A 22 -13.04 0.30 -1.43
N SER A 23 -12.50 -0.40 -0.44
CA SER A 23 -12.93 -1.72 0.04
C SER A 23 -12.74 -2.90 -0.91
N LYS A 24 -12.19 -2.69 -2.13
CA LYS A 24 -11.83 -3.78 -3.03
C LYS A 24 -10.36 -4.14 -2.90
N GLN A 25 -10.06 -5.40 -2.58
CA GLN A 25 -8.67 -5.89 -2.60
C GLN A 25 -8.12 -5.82 -4.03
N VAL A 26 -7.01 -5.11 -4.19
CA VAL A 26 -6.32 -4.94 -5.49
C VAL A 26 -5.04 -5.73 -5.57
N LYS A 27 -4.40 -6.02 -4.43
CA LYS A 27 -3.20 -6.84 -4.36
C LYS A 27 -3.06 -7.53 -3.01
N ARG A 28 -2.48 -8.72 -3.06
CA ARG A 28 -1.89 -9.44 -1.94
C ARG A 28 -0.50 -9.89 -2.38
N ILE A 29 0.46 -9.82 -1.46
CA ILE A 29 1.77 -10.45 -1.60
C ILE A 29 2.10 -11.26 -0.35
N LEU A 30 2.99 -12.23 -0.52
CA LEU A 30 3.46 -13.15 0.51
C LEU A 30 4.91 -12.85 0.91
N TYR A 31 5.46 -13.72 1.76
CA TYR A 31 6.80 -13.61 2.30
C TYR A 31 7.83 -13.33 1.20
N MET A 32 8.59 -12.25 1.40
CA MET A 32 9.64 -11.75 0.51
C MET A 32 9.22 -11.35 -0.91
N GLU A 33 7.94 -11.35 -1.23
CA GLU A 33 7.50 -10.85 -2.52
C GLU A 33 7.62 -9.32 -2.57
N ASP A 34 7.84 -8.80 -3.76
CA ASP A 34 7.67 -7.39 -4.10
C ASP A 34 6.63 -7.33 -5.20
N SER A 35 5.65 -6.44 -5.06
CA SER A 35 4.57 -6.31 -6.02
C SER A 35 4.99 -5.58 -7.29
N ASP A 36 6.16 -4.94 -7.29
CA ASP A 36 6.51 -3.81 -8.16
C ASP A 36 5.44 -2.71 -8.10
N TRP A 37 5.57 -1.71 -8.98
CA TRP A 37 4.54 -0.69 -9.14
C TRP A 37 3.34 -1.22 -9.91
N ILE A 38 2.19 -1.33 -9.24
CA ILE A 38 0.93 -1.78 -9.84
C ILE A 38 0.05 -0.58 -10.12
N ASN A 39 -0.45 -0.45 -11.35
CA ASN A 39 -1.45 0.57 -11.70
C ASN A 39 -2.80 0.22 -11.09
N VAL A 40 -3.35 1.11 -10.26
CA VAL A 40 -4.67 0.95 -9.64
C VAL A 40 -5.63 2.09 -9.99
N SER A 41 -5.32 2.86 -11.03
CA SER A 41 -6.11 4.02 -11.45
C SER A 41 -7.57 3.67 -11.76
N ASP A 42 -7.86 2.45 -12.20
CA ASP A 42 -9.23 2.02 -12.53
C ASP A 42 -10.05 1.59 -11.31
N TYR A 43 -9.41 1.42 -10.15
CA TYR A 43 -10.07 1.16 -8.87
C TYR A 43 -10.47 2.44 -8.13
N THR A 44 -10.06 3.59 -8.64
CA THR A 44 -10.38 4.90 -8.06
C THR A 44 -11.63 5.52 -8.70
N HIS A 45 -12.19 6.54 -8.06
CA HIS A 45 -13.20 7.43 -8.61
C HIS A 45 -12.75 8.90 -8.46
N ASP A 46 -13.49 9.83 -9.05
CA ASP A 46 -13.24 11.25 -8.84
C ASP A 46 -13.48 11.63 -7.37
N GLY A 47 -12.64 12.49 -6.81
CA GLY A 47 -12.69 12.87 -5.40
C GLY A 47 -11.83 11.98 -4.49
N VAL A 48 -12.23 11.87 -3.22
CA VAL A 48 -11.46 11.16 -2.18
C VAL A 48 -11.62 9.65 -2.31
N ASN A 49 -10.49 8.94 -2.37
CA ASN A 49 -10.42 7.49 -2.41
C ASN A 49 -9.67 6.97 -1.18
N ASN A 50 -10.11 5.83 -0.64
CA ASN A 50 -9.49 5.22 0.52
C ASN A 50 -8.60 4.05 0.12
N PHE A 51 -7.31 4.16 0.43
CA PHE A 51 -6.31 3.11 0.25
C PHE A 51 -6.04 2.49 1.62
N ASN A 52 -6.37 1.21 1.78
CA ASN A 52 -6.15 0.49 3.02
C ASN A 52 -5.05 -0.56 2.85
N PHE A 53 -4.02 -0.49 3.68
CA PHE A 53 -2.88 -1.39 3.70
C PHE A 53 -2.87 -2.20 4.99
N LEU A 54 -2.65 -3.51 4.87
CA LEU A 54 -2.67 -4.45 5.99
C LEU A 54 -1.41 -5.31 5.96
N CYS A 55 -0.80 -5.54 7.12
CA CYS A 55 0.22 -6.56 7.33
C CYS A 55 -0.35 -7.64 8.25
N TRP A 56 -0.38 -8.88 7.79
CA TRP A 56 -0.68 -10.06 8.59
C TRP A 56 0.61 -10.73 9.01
N ASN A 57 0.73 -11.01 10.30
CA ASN A 57 1.81 -11.83 10.85
C ASN A 57 1.27 -13.21 11.21
N GLY A 58 1.84 -14.25 10.61
CA GLY A 58 1.54 -15.64 10.89
C GLY A 58 2.29 -16.13 12.11
N ALA A 59 3.61 -15.88 12.19
CA ALA A 59 4.44 -16.29 13.32
C ALA A 59 5.73 -15.47 13.44
N ASN A 60 6.28 -15.41 14.65
CA ASN A 60 7.51 -14.70 14.96
C ASN A 60 7.42 -13.20 14.59
N THR A 61 8.45 -12.69 13.92
CA THR A 61 8.61 -11.28 13.59
C THR A 61 7.87 -10.91 12.31
N TYR A 62 7.69 -9.62 12.08
CA TYR A 62 6.95 -9.12 10.93
C TYR A 62 7.64 -7.91 10.30
N THR A 63 7.44 -7.70 9.00
CA THR A 63 7.93 -6.53 8.27
C THR A 63 6.90 -6.09 7.24
N TRP A 64 6.91 -4.79 6.91
CA TRP A 64 6.09 -4.25 5.83
C TRP A 64 6.78 -3.12 5.09
N GLY A 65 6.33 -2.89 3.86
CA GLY A 65 6.62 -1.73 3.04
C GLY A 65 5.42 -1.42 2.15
N PHE A 66 4.90 -0.20 2.23
CA PHE A 66 3.76 0.27 1.46
C PHE A 66 4.02 1.64 0.85
N GLN A 67 3.71 1.79 -0.43
CA GLN A 67 3.81 3.06 -1.13
C GLN A 67 2.58 3.36 -1.98
N ILE A 68 2.23 4.64 -2.09
CA ILE A 68 1.31 5.17 -3.10
C ILE A 68 2.06 6.20 -3.92
N ARG A 69 1.97 6.08 -5.25
CA ARG A 69 2.48 7.05 -6.21
C ARG A 69 1.33 7.65 -7.01
N LYS A 70 1.24 8.98 -7.02
CA LYS A 70 0.28 9.77 -7.79
C LYS A 70 1.02 10.65 -8.79
N ASN A 71 0.72 10.49 -10.08
CA ASN A 71 1.34 11.28 -11.17
C ASN A 71 2.87 11.26 -11.11
N GLY A 72 3.44 10.09 -10.85
CA GLY A 72 4.89 9.91 -10.73
C GLY A 72 5.48 10.28 -9.37
N ASN A 73 4.74 10.95 -8.49
CA ASN A 73 5.24 11.37 -7.17
C ASN A 73 4.78 10.42 -6.06
N ILE A 74 5.67 10.04 -5.15
CA ILE A 74 5.29 9.28 -3.96
C ILE A 74 4.50 10.23 -3.04
N VAL A 75 3.26 9.86 -2.74
CA VAL A 75 2.35 10.62 -1.85
C VAL A 75 2.11 9.91 -0.52
N PHE A 76 2.53 8.65 -0.42
CA PHE A 76 2.53 7.88 0.82
C PHE A 76 3.66 6.86 0.78
N ASN A 77 4.37 6.71 1.90
CA ASN A 77 5.40 5.72 2.13
C ASN A 77 5.41 5.36 3.61
N ASP A 78 5.26 4.08 3.93
CA ASP A 78 5.36 3.56 5.29
C ASP A 78 6.05 2.19 5.25
N THR A 79 7.02 2.00 6.14
CA THR A 79 7.85 0.80 6.19
C THR A 79 8.23 0.52 7.64
N ALA A 80 8.34 -0.75 8.01
CA ALA A 80 8.94 -1.15 9.28
C ALA A 80 9.66 -2.48 9.17
N GLY A 81 10.80 -2.55 9.87
CA GLY A 81 11.75 -3.64 9.76
C GLY A 81 12.34 -3.77 8.36
N GLU A 82 13.16 -4.80 8.19
CA GLU A 82 13.76 -5.20 6.93
C GLU A 82 13.75 -6.74 6.87
N VAL A 83 13.03 -7.28 5.89
CA VAL A 83 12.84 -8.73 5.73
C VAL A 83 14.21 -9.42 5.65
N ARG A 84 14.40 -10.48 6.44
CA ARG A 84 15.67 -11.22 6.65
C ARG A 84 16.79 -10.47 7.39
N VAL A 85 16.55 -9.26 7.90
CA VAL A 85 17.55 -8.49 8.67
C VAL A 85 17.05 -8.23 10.08
N ILE A 86 15.89 -7.58 10.22
CA ILE A 86 15.31 -7.27 11.53
C ILE A 86 13.80 -7.07 11.42
N GLY A 87 13.06 -7.70 12.32
CA GLY A 87 11.61 -7.49 12.43
C GLY A 87 11.26 -6.08 12.89
N ALA A 88 10.06 -5.61 12.53
CA ALA A 88 9.49 -4.38 13.05
C ALA A 88 9.40 -4.42 14.58
N ASN A 89 9.44 -3.24 15.20
CA ASN A 89 9.37 -3.06 16.66
C ASN A 89 10.41 -3.89 17.45
N ASN A 90 11.64 -3.98 16.91
CA ASN A 90 12.77 -4.68 17.54
C ASN A 90 12.51 -6.18 17.74
N GLU A 91 12.09 -6.86 16.66
CA GLU A 91 11.78 -8.30 16.63
C GLU A 91 10.63 -8.73 17.55
N ASP A 92 9.57 -7.93 17.64
CA ASP A 92 8.40 -8.28 18.44
C ASP A 92 7.75 -9.59 17.96
N ALA A 93 8.01 -10.68 18.66
CA ALA A 93 7.44 -12.00 18.40
C ALA A 93 6.09 -12.24 19.11
N SER A 94 5.55 -11.26 19.84
CA SER A 94 4.30 -11.41 20.59
C SER A 94 3.04 -11.35 19.71
N LYS A 95 3.20 -11.01 18.41
CA LYS A 95 2.11 -10.67 17.50
C LYS A 95 1.78 -11.78 16.50
N THR A 96 1.70 -13.01 16.95
CA THR A 96 1.39 -14.19 16.12
C THR A 96 -0.10 -14.23 15.72
N ASN A 97 -0.39 -14.73 14.51
CA ASN A 97 -1.74 -14.94 13.96
C ASN A 97 -2.67 -13.72 14.07
N GLN A 98 -2.20 -12.53 13.70
CA GLN A 98 -3.00 -11.31 13.70
C GLN A 98 -2.55 -10.27 12.67
N TYR A 99 -3.41 -9.28 12.40
CA TYR A 99 -2.99 -8.08 11.66
C TYR A 99 -2.21 -7.15 12.59
N VAL A 100 -0.95 -6.89 12.24
CA VAL A 100 -0.02 -6.04 13.01
C VAL A 100 0.04 -4.62 12.50
N TYR A 101 -0.43 -4.40 11.28
CA TYR A 101 -0.55 -3.09 10.65
C TYR A 101 -1.90 -2.98 9.94
N ASN A 102 -2.58 -1.85 10.13
CA ASN A 102 -3.80 -1.49 9.42
C ASN A 102 -3.86 0.03 9.27
N LYS A 103 -3.60 0.52 8.05
CA LYS A 103 -3.59 1.95 7.75
C LYS A 103 -4.48 2.27 6.58
N THR A 104 -5.37 3.23 6.77
CA THR A 104 -6.14 3.86 5.69
C THR A 104 -5.55 5.22 5.36
N VAL A 105 -5.33 5.47 4.07
CA VAL A 105 -4.82 6.72 3.51
C VAL A 105 -5.87 7.26 2.54
N ALA A 106 -6.35 8.47 2.79
CA ALA A 106 -7.25 9.18 1.89
C ALA A 106 -6.44 9.90 0.82
N VAL A 107 -6.73 9.63 -0.46
CA VAL A 107 -6.08 10.27 -1.60
C VAL A 107 -7.15 10.89 -2.49
N ASN A 108 -7.08 12.20 -2.70
CA ASN A 108 -7.93 12.88 -3.67
C ASN A 108 -7.44 12.58 -5.09
N VAL A 109 -8.33 12.15 -5.98
CA VAL A 109 -8.04 11.75 -7.37
C VAL A 109 -8.92 12.56 -8.30
N MET A 110 -8.32 13.14 -9.34
CA MET A 110 -9.01 13.78 -10.44
C MET A 110 -9.03 12.85 -11.65
N LYS A 111 -10.22 12.36 -12.02
CA LYS A 111 -10.39 11.62 -13.28
C LYS A 111 -10.73 12.53 -14.45
N CYS A 112 -11.24 13.73 -14.18
CA CYS A 112 -11.61 14.68 -15.23
C CYS A 112 -11.37 16.15 -14.86
N SER A 113 -10.18 16.70 -15.17
CA SER A 113 -10.00 18.17 -15.16
C SER A 113 -10.34 18.79 -16.53
N PRO A 114 -10.96 19.98 -16.58
CA PRO A 114 -11.04 20.79 -17.80
C PRO A 114 -9.63 20.99 -18.39
N LYS A 115 -9.49 20.94 -19.72
CA LYS A 115 -8.22 21.33 -20.36
C LYS A 115 -7.96 22.80 -20.01
N PRO A 116 -6.71 23.20 -19.73
CA PRO A 116 -6.37 24.62 -19.63
C PRO A 116 -6.87 25.33 -20.89
N GLN A 117 -7.61 26.42 -20.70
CA GLN A 117 -7.93 27.32 -21.80
C GLN A 117 -6.63 28.06 -22.12
N GLY A 118 -6.02 27.68 -23.25
CA GLY A 118 -4.94 28.46 -23.87
C GLY A 118 -5.50 29.65 -24.63
#